data_AF-A0A0F9E585-F1
#
_entry.id   AF-A0A0F9E585-F1
#
_cell.length_a   1.000
_cell.length_b   1.000
_cell.length_c   1.000
_cell.angle_alpha   90.00
_cell.angle_beta   90.00
_cell.angle_gamma   90.00
#
_symmetry.space_group_name_H-M   'P 1'
#
loop_
_entity.id
_entity.type
_entity.pdbx_description
1 polymer ?
#
loop_
_entity_poly.entity_id
_entity_poly.type
_entity_poly.pdbx_seq_one_letter_code
_entity_poly.pdbx_strand_id
1 'polypeptide(L)'
;MNERIGLTLGGVRRALTPLRNALGIVNPDVLDQIRRELRAQVVSQGRKFSKLESLYLPFTPFPPGVWLYDCGNCEFYKQRTCEIVEGNILPSGWCGFWVSLVGDKPLSWVKEAVGR
;
A
#
# COMPACT_ATOMS: atom_id res chain seq x y z
N MET A 1 -20.71 27.30 -16.02
CA MET A 1 -20.42 26.74 -14.68
C MET A 1 -20.46 25.24 -14.83
N ASN A 2 -19.31 24.57 -14.78
CA ASN A 2 -19.22 23.13 -15.04
C ASN A 2 -18.63 22.45 -13.80
N GLU A 3 -19.52 21.94 -12.96
CA GLU A 3 -19.19 21.21 -11.75
C GLU A 3 -18.56 19.87 -12.15
N ARG A 4 -17.22 19.84 -12.20
CA ARG A 4 -16.48 18.57 -12.24
C ARG A 4 -16.68 17.92 -10.89
N ILE A 5 -17.54 16.91 -10.86
CA ILE A 5 -17.65 15.92 -9.79
C ILE A 5 -16.28 15.24 -9.68
N GLY A 6 -15.39 15.83 -8.87
CA GLY A 6 -14.09 15.30 -8.48
C GLY A 6 -14.19 14.29 -7.34
N LEU A 7 -15.31 13.57 -7.25
CA LEU A 7 -15.49 12.48 -6.32
C LEU A 7 -15.00 11.18 -6.97
N THR A 8 -13.96 10.62 -6.34
CA THR A 8 -13.84 9.19 -5.99
C THR A 8 -13.22 8.16 -6.94
N LEU A 9 -12.44 8.52 -7.97
CA LEU A 9 -11.48 7.55 -8.54
C LEU A 9 -10.25 7.34 -7.65
N GLY A 10 -9.76 8.38 -6.98
CA GLY A 10 -8.63 8.29 -6.03
C GLY A 10 -9.02 7.68 -4.68
N GLY A 11 -10.24 7.93 -4.20
CA GLY A 11 -10.74 7.46 -2.90
C GLY A 11 -11.13 5.97 -2.89
N VAL A 12 -11.88 5.50 -3.90
CA VAL A 12 -12.31 4.10 -4.00
C VAL A 12 -11.10 3.17 -4.25
N ARG A 13 -10.09 3.67 -4.97
CA ARG A 13 -8.80 2.99 -5.16
C ARG A 13 -8.08 2.71 -3.82
N ARG A 14 -8.13 3.63 -2.85
CA ARG A 14 -7.40 3.56 -1.57
C ARG A 14 -7.99 2.56 -0.55
N ALA A 15 -9.28 2.25 -0.65
CA ALA A 15 -9.97 1.36 0.28
C ALA A 15 -9.89 -0.13 -0.10
N LEU A 16 -9.30 -0.45 -1.27
CA LEU A 16 -9.30 -1.79 -1.86
C LEU A 16 -7.92 -2.45 -1.84
N THR A 17 -7.07 -2.13 -0.86
CA THR A 17 -5.71 -2.70 -0.74
C THR A 17 -5.69 -4.23 -0.79
N PRO A 18 -6.57 -4.98 -0.11
CA PRO A 18 -6.59 -6.43 -0.22
C PRO A 18 -6.90 -6.91 -1.66
N LEU A 19 -7.88 -6.27 -2.32
CA LEU A 19 -8.26 -6.60 -3.70
C LEU A 19 -7.16 -6.25 -4.70
N ARG A 20 -6.48 -5.10 -4.52
CA ARG A 20 -5.38 -4.66 -5.37
C ARG A 20 -4.18 -5.59 -5.30
N ASN A 21 -3.83 -6.05 -4.11
CA ASN A 21 -2.75 -7.00 -3.98
C ASN A 21 -3.18 -8.38 -4.48
N ALA A 22 -4.42 -8.81 -4.23
CA ALA A 22 -4.95 -10.05 -4.81
C ALA A 22 -4.93 -10.03 -6.34
N LEU A 23 -5.18 -8.86 -6.97
CA LEU A 23 -5.00 -8.67 -8.41
C LEU A 23 -3.52 -8.71 -8.83
N GLY A 24 -2.61 -8.24 -7.98
CA GLY A 24 -1.17 -8.34 -8.19
C GLY A 24 -0.62 -9.77 -8.25
N ILE A 25 -1.26 -10.73 -7.57
CA ILE A 25 -0.95 -12.17 -7.71
C ILE A 25 -1.17 -12.64 -9.13
N VAL A 26 -2.28 -12.24 -9.75
CA VAL A 26 -2.68 -12.73 -11.08
C VAL A 26 -2.13 -11.87 -12.20
N ASN A 27 -1.72 -10.63 -11.92
CA ASN A 27 -1.14 -9.72 -12.89
C ASN A 27 -0.08 -8.80 -12.22
N PRO A 28 1.23 -9.10 -12.36
CA PRO A 28 2.29 -8.29 -11.77
C PRO A 28 2.34 -6.86 -12.30
N ASP A 29 1.90 -6.61 -13.54
CA ASP A 29 1.89 -5.28 -14.15
C ASP A 29 0.97 -4.31 -13.41
N VAL A 30 -0.07 -4.83 -12.74
CA VAL A 30 -0.98 -4.02 -11.92
C VAL A 30 -0.25 -3.42 -10.72
N LEU A 31 0.62 -4.18 -10.07
CA LEU A 31 1.41 -3.67 -8.94
C LEU A 31 2.40 -2.61 -9.42
N ASP A 32 3.07 -2.84 -10.54
CA ASP A 32 3.99 -1.87 -11.12
C ASP A 32 3.31 -0.59 -11.55
N GLN A 33 2.11 -0.68 -12.12
CA GLN A 33 1.30 0.49 -12.43
C GLN A 33 0.94 1.26 -11.16
N ILE A 34 0.47 0.58 -10.10
CA ILE A 34 0.14 1.23 -8.82
C ILE A 34 1.37 1.92 -8.22
N ARG A 35 2.54 1.26 -8.24
CA ARG A 35 3.81 1.85 -7.77
C ARG A 35 4.15 3.12 -8.51
N ARG A 36 4.06 3.11 -9.84
CA ARG A 36 4.32 4.29 -10.68
C ARG A 36 3.30 5.41 -10.42
N GLU A 37 2.01 5.09 -10.35
CA GLU A 37 0.95 6.07 -10.12
C GLU A 37 1.09 6.77 -8.75
N LEU A 38 1.44 6.04 -7.69
CA LEU A 38 1.63 6.61 -6.36
C LEU A 38 2.86 7.52 -6.30
N ARG A 39 3.99 7.09 -6.88
CA ARG A 39 5.20 7.92 -6.97
C ARG A 39 4.94 9.17 -7.81
N ALA A 40 4.24 9.04 -8.94
CA ALA A 40 3.87 10.19 -9.78
C ALA A 40 2.97 11.19 -9.05
N GLN A 41 2.04 10.72 -8.22
CA GLN A 41 1.20 11.60 -7.40
C GLN A 41 2.04 12.40 -6.41
N VAL A 42 2.94 11.74 -5.66
CA VAL A 42 3.86 12.40 -4.72
C VAL A 42 4.69 13.48 -5.41
N VAL A 43 5.24 13.17 -6.60
CA VAL A 43 5.99 14.14 -7.42
C VAL A 43 5.09 15.31 -7.85
N SER A 44 3.91 15.02 -8.40
CA SER A 44 3.00 16.06 -8.92
C SER A 44 2.49 17.03 -7.85
N GLN A 45 2.28 16.55 -6.62
CA GLN A 45 1.81 17.37 -5.51
C GLN A 45 2.95 18.03 -4.72
N GLY A 46 4.21 17.67 -5.02
CA GLY A 46 5.40 18.18 -4.34
C GLY A 46 5.54 17.76 -2.87
N ARG A 47 4.73 16.81 -2.40
CA ARG A 47 4.74 16.31 -1.01
C ARG A 47 4.29 14.86 -0.93
N LYS A 48 4.58 14.21 0.20
CA LYS A 48 4.01 12.89 0.54
C LYS A 48 2.55 13.03 1.01
N PHE A 49 1.83 11.92 1.04
CA PHE A 49 0.50 11.87 1.64
C PHE A 49 0.59 11.94 3.15
N SER A 50 -0.35 12.63 3.78
CA SER A 50 -0.49 12.63 5.22
C SER A 50 -0.99 11.28 5.75
N LYS A 51 -0.86 11.07 7.06
CA LYS A 51 -1.41 9.87 7.72
C LYS A 51 -2.93 9.77 7.55
N LEU A 52 -3.63 10.89 7.52
CA LEU A 52 -5.08 10.92 7.30
C LEU A 52 -5.43 10.57 5.84
N GLU A 53 -4.74 11.15 4.86
CA GLU A 53 -4.97 10.89 3.43
C GLU A 53 -4.69 9.44 3.03
N SER A 54 -3.75 8.81 3.73
CA SER A 54 -3.35 7.42 3.50
C SER A 54 -4.12 6.40 4.34
N LEU A 55 -4.99 6.84 5.25
CA LEU A 55 -5.64 5.97 6.24
C LEU A 55 -4.62 5.16 7.04
N TYR A 56 -3.52 5.80 7.45
CA TYR A 56 -2.46 5.16 8.20
C TYR A 56 -2.95 4.69 9.58
N LEU A 57 -2.64 3.44 9.90
CA LEU A 57 -2.84 2.83 11.21
C LEU A 57 -1.48 2.37 11.75
N PRO A 58 -1.19 2.55 13.06
CA PRO A 58 0.06 2.08 13.68
C PRO A 58 0.10 0.55 13.88
N PHE A 59 -0.96 -0.16 13.48
CA PHE A 59 -1.11 -1.61 13.50
C PHE A 59 -1.80 -2.07 12.20
N THR A 60 -1.67 -3.35 11.84
CA THR A 60 -2.41 -3.95 10.72
C THR A 60 -3.83 -4.34 11.17
N PRO A 61 -4.91 -3.84 10.54
CA PRO A 61 -6.28 -4.13 10.97
C PRO A 61 -6.82 -5.46 10.42
N PHE A 62 -6.04 -6.19 9.63
CA PHE A 62 -6.47 -7.45 9.03
C PHE A 62 -6.10 -8.63 9.92
N PRO A 63 -6.96 -9.65 10.03
CA PRO A 63 -6.61 -10.86 10.76
C PRO A 63 -5.32 -11.47 10.21
N PRO A 64 -4.46 -12.08 11.06
CA PRO A 64 -3.30 -12.83 10.58
C PRO A 64 -3.81 -13.97 9.69
N GLY A 65 -3.53 -13.85 8.39
CA GLY A 65 -4.07 -14.79 7.41
C GLY A 65 -3.81 -14.30 5.99
N VAL A 66 -3.10 -15.14 5.23
CA VAL A 66 -2.83 -15.03 3.79
C VAL A 66 -1.84 -13.93 3.37
N TRP A 67 -1.69 -12.82 4.08
CA TRP A 67 -0.60 -11.86 3.87
C TRP A 67 -0.43 -10.97 5.09
N LEU A 68 0.79 -10.85 5.61
CA LEU A 68 1.10 -9.83 6.61
C LEU A 68 1.08 -8.50 5.88
N TYR A 69 0.01 -7.71 5.98
CA TYR A 69 -0.05 -6.41 5.31
C TYR A 69 0.49 -5.35 6.27
N ASP A 70 1.80 -5.30 6.45
CA ASP A 70 2.42 -4.32 7.34
C ASP A 70 3.48 -3.49 6.62
N CYS A 71 3.86 -2.34 7.17
CA CYS A 71 4.86 -1.50 6.54
C CYS A 71 6.20 -2.22 6.41
N GLY A 72 6.54 -3.16 7.30
CA GLY A 72 7.78 -3.93 7.29
C GLY A 72 8.00 -4.72 5.99
N ASN A 73 6.92 -5.12 5.32
CA ASN A 73 6.98 -5.79 4.01
C ASN A 73 6.29 -5.01 2.88
N CYS A 74 6.21 -3.68 3.01
CA CYS A 74 5.74 -2.80 1.96
C CYS A 74 6.92 -2.31 1.10
N GLU A 75 6.74 -2.30 -0.23
CA GLU A 75 7.70 -1.77 -1.21
C GLU A 75 8.19 -0.35 -0.89
N PHE A 76 7.36 0.48 -0.27
CA PHE A 76 7.68 1.89 -0.03
C PHE A 76 8.36 2.15 1.31
N TYR A 77 8.49 1.15 2.18
CA TYR A 77 9.04 1.32 3.53
C TYR A 77 10.57 1.26 3.54
N LYS A 78 11.20 2.19 4.27
CA LYS A 78 12.65 2.24 4.49
C LYS A 78 12.95 2.70 5.91
N GLN A 79 13.37 1.77 6.78
CA GLN A 79 13.88 2.06 8.14
C GLN A 79 13.13 3.19 8.87
N ARG A 80 11.84 2.96 9.15
CA ARG A 80 10.93 3.91 9.82
C ARG A 80 10.46 5.12 9.00
N THR A 81 10.75 5.14 7.70
CA THR A 81 10.24 6.14 6.75
C THR A 81 9.48 5.46 5.60
N CYS A 82 8.72 6.23 4.82
CA CYS A 82 8.01 5.74 3.62
C CYS A 82 8.19 6.71 2.45
N GLU A 83 8.29 6.19 1.23
CA GLU A 83 8.34 7.02 0.00
C GLU A 83 7.04 7.78 -0.24
N ILE A 84 5.89 7.20 0.17
CA ILE A 84 4.55 7.67 -0.16
C ILE A 84 3.90 8.46 0.97
N VAL A 85 4.11 8.05 2.23
CA VAL A 85 3.45 8.63 3.40
C VAL A 85 4.46 9.38 4.27
N GLU A 86 4.09 10.56 4.75
CA GLU A 86 4.95 11.40 5.58
C GLU A 86 5.04 10.95 7.05
N GLY A 87 6.07 11.44 7.73
CA GLY A 87 6.30 11.21 9.15
C GLY A 87 6.94 9.86 9.46
N ASN A 88 6.96 9.52 10.76
CA ASN A 88 7.51 8.27 11.26
C ASN A 88 6.54 7.11 11.04
N ILE A 89 7.07 6.01 10.49
CA ILE A 89 6.32 4.82 10.08
C ILE A 89 6.74 3.62 10.93
N LEU A 90 5.79 3.06 11.68
CA LEU A 90 6.02 1.81 12.40
C LEU A 90 6.05 0.63 11.43
N PRO A 91 6.99 -0.32 11.57
CA PRO A 91 7.02 -1.51 10.72
C PRO A 91 5.74 -2.34 10.84
N SER A 92 5.11 -2.37 12.02
CA SER A 92 3.83 -3.03 12.26
C SER A 92 2.60 -2.28 11.73
N GLY A 93 2.79 -1.07 11.20
CA GLY A 93 1.70 -0.22 10.73
C GLY A 93 1.16 -0.64 9.37
N TRP A 94 0.10 0.01 8.91
CA TRP A 94 -0.51 -0.21 7.61
C TRP A 94 -1.10 1.08 7.05
N CYS A 95 -1.28 1.18 5.73
CA CYS A 95 -2.06 2.24 5.11
C CYS A 95 -2.77 1.76 3.83
N GLY A 96 -3.76 2.51 3.35
CA GLY A 96 -4.50 2.24 2.11
C GLY A 96 -3.66 2.28 0.82
N PHE A 97 -2.38 2.62 0.92
CA PHE A 97 -1.42 2.59 -0.18
C PHE A 97 -0.41 1.44 -0.10
N TRP A 98 -0.62 0.46 0.79
CA TRP A 98 0.28 -0.69 0.91
C TRP A 98 0.36 -1.47 -0.39
N VAL A 99 1.59 -1.82 -0.79
CA VAL A 99 1.90 -2.61 -1.98
C VAL A 99 2.99 -3.62 -1.60
N SER A 100 2.80 -4.88 -1.98
CA SER A 100 3.75 -5.97 -1.73
C SER A 100 5.12 -5.73 -2.38
N LEU A 101 6.14 -6.48 -1.96
CA LEU A 101 7.47 -6.40 -2.53
C LEU A 101 7.51 -6.96 -3.96
N VAL A 102 8.47 -6.48 -4.76
CA VAL A 102 8.74 -7.06 -6.08
C VAL A 102 9.25 -8.50 -5.89
N GLY A 103 8.56 -9.46 -6.51
CA GLY A 103 8.91 -10.88 -6.43
C GLY A 103 8.22 -11.66 -5.33
N ASP A 104 7.35 -11.03 -4.52
CA ASP A 104 6.46 -11.75 -3.62
C ASP A 104 5.57 -12.71 -4.42
N LYS A 105 5.86 -14.00 -4.28
CA LYS A 105 5.08 -15.05 -4.93
C LYS A 105 3.76 -15.24 -4.19
N PRO A 106 2.68 -15.61 -4.90
CA PRO A 106 1.47 -16.10 -4.25
C PRO A 106 1.86 -17.23 -3.28
N LEU A 107 1.39 -17.18 -2.03
CA LEU A 107 1.68 -18.18 -0.98
C LEU A 107 3.13 -18.22 -0.46
N SER A 108 4.00 -17.26 -0.79
CA SER A 108 5.35 -17.15 -0.19
C SER A 108 5.32 -17.03 1.34
N TRP A 109 4.28 -16.38 1.88
CA TRP A 109 3.98 -16.28 3.31
C TRP A 109 3.83 -17.64 4.00
N VAL A 110 3.46 -18.72 3.30
CA VAL A 110 3.30 -20.04 3.92
C VAL A 110 4.62 -20.50 4.52
N LYS A 111 5.76 -20.20 3.89
CA LYS A 111 7.07 -20.53 4.46
C LYS A 111 7.40 -19.71 5.70
N GLU A 112 6.98 -18.45 5.76
CA GLU A 112 7.19 -17.58 6.91
C GLU A 112 6.24 -17.88 8.07
N ALA A 113 5.02 -18.35 7.77
CA ALA A 113 4.02 -18.74 8.76
C ALA A 113 4.28 -20.12 9.39
N VAL A 114 4.88 -21.05 8.64
CA VAL A 114 5.19 -22.42 9.11
C VAL A 114 6.62 -22.51 9.68
N GLY A 115 7.48 -21.52 9.42
CA GLY A 115 8.86 -21.44 9.92
C GLY A 115 9.05 -20.64 11.21
N ARG A 116 7.97 -20.22 11.87
CA ARG A 116 8.00 -19.59 13.20
C ARG A 116 7.64 -20.58 14.30
#